data_AF-A0A7X2MRJ9-F1
#
_entry.id   AF-A0A7X2MRJ9-F1
#
_cell.length_a   1.000
_cell.length_b   1.000
_cell.length_c   1.000
_cell.angle_alpha   90.00
_cell.angle_beta   90.00
_cell.angle_gamma   90.00
#
_symmetry.space_group_name_H-M   'P 1'
#
loop_
_entity.id
_entity.type
_entity.pdbx_description
1 polymer ?
#
loop_
_entity_poly.entity_id
_entity_poly.type
_entity_poly.pdbx_seq_one_letter_code
_entity_poly.pdbx_strand_id
1 'polypeptide(L)'
;SRLWGNMSVAANCGENRRYIQVQVQVTGSYLVANRLLSQGSSVSESDFTLQTGRLDTLPARALLNADSVADAVVLRDIQPGQPINPSTLRQPWRVKAGQNVMVIASGDGFDASGEGKALNNAARSQSVRVRMGNGQIVSGKVREDGNILITL
;
A
#
# COMPACT_ATOMS: atom_id res chain seq x y z
N SER A 1 -6.22 1.20 15.30
CA SER A 1 -7.47 0.98 16.07
C SER A 1 -8.64 0.97 15.10
N ARG A 2 -9.64 0.12 15.29
CA ARG A 2 -10.87 0.15 14.45
C ARG A 2 -11.79 1.23 15.04
N LEU A 3 -12.17 2.21 14.23
CA LEU A 3 -12.96 3.39 14.67
C LEU A 3 -14.46 3.12 14.78
N TRP A 4 -14.90 1.88 14.52
CA TRP A 4 -16.30 1.49 14.42
C TRP A 4 -16.51 0.02 14.77
N GLY A 5 -17.77 -0.38 14.92
CA GLY A 5 -18.18 -1.70 15.41
C GLY A 5 -18.48 -1.68 16.92
N ASN A 6 -18.42 -2.85 17.55
CA ASN A 6 -18.66 -2.98 18.99
C ASN A 6 -17.49 -2.40 19.77
N MET A 7 -17.77 -1.44 20.67
CA MET A 7 -16.76 -0.81 21.50
C MET A 7 -17.32 -0.45 22.88
N SER A 8 -16.41 -0.31 23.85
CA SER A 8 -16.73 0.13 25.20
C SER A 8 -16.32 1.59 25.37
N VAL A 9 -17.27 2.45 25.71
CA VAL A 9 -17.05 3.87 25.95
C VAL A 9 -17.09 4.13 27.45
N ALA A 10 -16.05 4.78 27.98
CA ALA A 10 -16.06 5.23 29.36
C ALA A 10 -16.85 6.53 29.51
N ALA A 11 -17.92 6.51 30.29
CA ALA A 11 -18.67 7.69 30.69
C ALA A 11 -18.28 8.06 32.13
N ASN A 12 -17.80 9.30 32.31
CA ASN A 12 -17.39 9.84 33.61
C ASN A 12 -18.38 10.93 34.04
N CYS A 13 -18.95 10.77 35.24
CA CYS A 13 -19.77 11.80 35.90
C CYS A 13 -19.21 12.05 37.30
N GLY A 14 -18.36 13.06 37.44
CA GLY A 14 -17.57 13.26 38.68
C GLY A 14 -16.64 12.07 38.93
N GLU A 15 -16.70 11.49 40.13
CA GLU A 15 -15.94 10.29 40.50
C GLU A 15 -16.54 8.97 39.95
N ASN A 16 -17.74 9.00 39.37
CA ASN A 16 -18.38 7.81 38.84
C ASN A 16 -17.95 7.53 37.40
N ARG A 17 -17.17 6.47 37.20
CA ARG A 17 -16.79 5.94 35.88
C ARG A 17 -17.58 4.69 35.54
N ARG A 18 -18.27 4.69 34.41
CA ARG A 18 -19.00 3.53 33.87
C ARG A 18 -18.53 3.20 32.45
N TYR A 19 -18.55 1.92 32.12
CA TYR A 19 -18.26 1.44 30.76
C TYR A 19 -19.57 1.06 30.08
N ILE A 20 -19.85 1.70 28.95
CA ILE A 20 -21.07 1.51 28.17
C ILE A 20 -20.68 0.76 26.89
N GLN A 21 -21.31 -0.40 26.66
CA GLN A 21 -21.16 -1.13 25.40
C GLN A 21 -22.01 -0.45 24.33
N VAL A 22 -21.38 -0.05 23.23
CA VAL A 22 -22.05 0.58 22.09
C VAL A 22 -21.68 -0.13 20.80
N GLN A 23 -22.57 -0.10 19.83
CA GLN A 23 -22.28 -0.49 18.46
C GLN A 23 -22.26 0.76 17.59
N VAL A 24 -21.08 1.14 17.11
CA VAL A 24 -20.92 2.29 16.21
C VAL A 24 -21.04 1.80 14.77
N GLN A 25 -22.18 2.09 14.14
CA GLN A 25 -22.42 1.82 12.74
C GLN A 25 -21.98 3.02 11.91
N VAL A 26 -21.20 2.78 10.85
CA VAL A 26 -20.66 3.86 10.01
C VAL A 26 -21.02 3.59 8.57
N THR A 27 -21.65 4.58 7.95
CA THR A 27 -21.97 4.57 6.53
C THR A 27 -21.06 5.54 5.81
N GLY A 28 -20.50 5.13 4.67
CA GLY A 28 -19.65 5.97 3.86
C GLY A 28 -19.36 5.31 2.52
N SER A 29 -18.55 5.98 1.71
CA SER A 29 -18.14 5.47 0.40
C SER A 29 -16.90 4.59 0.53
N TYR A 30 -16.89 3.50 -0.24
CA TYR A 30 -15.77 2.57 -0.36
C TYR A 30 -15.60 2.12 -1.81
N LEU A 31 -14.39 1.68 -2.14
CA LEU A 31 -14.03 1.30 -3.50
C LEU A 31 -14.44 -0.15 -3.79
N VAL A 32 -15.11 -0.37 -4.93
CA VAL A 32 -15.46 -1.70 -5.45
C VAL A 32 -14.97 -1.87 -6.89
N ALA A 33 -14.76 -3.11 -7.31
CA ALA A 33 -14.50 -3.42 -8.71
C ALA A 33 -15.77 -3.22 -9.55
N ASN A 34 -15.67 -2.54 -10.69
CA ASN A 34 -16.83 -2.37 -11.59
C ASN A 34 -16.96 -3.48 -12.66
N ARG A 35 -15.92 -4.30 -12.81
CA ARG A 35 -15.85 -5.45 -13.71
C ARG A 35 -15.02 -6.56 -13.07
N LEU A 36 -14.96 -7.71 -13.73
CA LEU A 36 -14.04 -8.78 -13.33
C LEU A 36 -12.59 -8.32 -13.54
N LEU A 37 -11.79 -8.42 -12.48
CA LEU A 37 -10.35 -8.14 -12.50
C LEU A 37 -9.59 -9.45 -12.24
N SER A 38 -8.96 -9.98 -13.29
CA SER A 38 -8.26 -11.26 -13.22
C SER A 38 -6.87 -11.11 -12.61
N GLN A 39 -6.41 -12.16 -11.93
CA GLN A 39 -5.05 -12.22 -11.42
C GLN A 39 -4.02 -11.90 -12.50
N GLY A 40 -3.05 -11.05 -12.16
CA GLY A 40 -1.97 -10.62 -13.03
C GLY A 40 -2.32 -9.46 -13.96
N SER A 41 -3.59 -9.05 -14.09
CA SER A 41 -3.95 -7.88 -14.90
C SER A 41 -3.51 -6.59 -14.22
N SER A 42 -3.06 -5.63 -15.02
CA SER A 42 -2.97 -4.23 -14.59
C SER A 42 -4.36 -3.62 -14.52
N VAL A 43 -4.56 -2.72 -13.55
CA VAL A 43 -5.82 -1.98 -13.38
C VAL A 43 -5.59 -0.49 -13.54
N SER A 44 -6.65 0.21 -13.92
CA SER A 44 -6.72 1.66 -13.97
C SER A 44 -7.82 2.16 -13.04
N GLU A 45 -7.89 3.47 -12.79
CA GLU A 45 -8.96 4.08 -12.00
C GLU A 45 -10.36 3.76 -12.57
N SER A 46 -10.47 3.60 -13.89
CA SER A 46 -11.72 3.27 -14.58
C SER A 46 -12.24 1.85 -14.32
N ASP A 47 -11.45 0.99 -13.67
CA ASP A 47 -11.85 -0.37 -13.27
C ASP A 47 -12.55 -0.41 -11.90
N PHE A 48 -12.67 0.76 -11.26
CA PHE A 48 -13.20 0.91 -9.92
C PHE A 48 -14.35 1.91 -9.89
N THR A 49 -15.21 1.77 -8.88
CA THR A 49 -16.24 2.75 -8.58
C THR A 49 -16.40 2.89 -7.07
N LEU A 50 -16.89 4.06 -6.65
CA LEU A 50 -17.24 4.31 -5.25
C LEU A 50 -18.67 3.86 -5.01
N GLN A 51 -18.85 2.97 -4.04
CA GLN A 51 -20.15 2.53 -3.56
C GLN A 51 -20.37 3.00 -2.13
N THR A 52 -21.57 3.48 -1.81
CA THR A 52 -21.93 3.88 -0.45
C THR A 52 -22.56 2.71 0.32
N GLY A 53 -22.12 2.49 1.55
CA GLY A 53 -22.69 1.46 2.42
C GLY A 53 -22.03 1.39 3.78
N ARG A 54 -22.31 0.29 4.51
CA ARG A 54 -21.84 0.06 5.87
C ARG A 54 -20.34 -0.26 5.89
N LEU A 55 -19.53 0.69 6.33
CA LEU A 55 -18.07 0.53 6.46
C LEU A 55 -17.71 -0.43 7.59
N ASP A 56 -18.54 -0.49 8.63
CA ASP A 56 -18.30 -1.35 9.78
C ASP A 56 -18.45 -2.84 9.48
N THR A 57 -19.15 -3.19 8.40
CA THR A 57 -19.30 -4.57 7.92
C THR A 57 -18.25 -4.98 6.88
N LEU A 58 -17.44 -4.04 6.39
CA LEU A 58 -16.43 -4.34 5.36
C LEU A 58 -15.28 -5.22 5.89
N PRO A 59 -14.62 -5.97 4.99
CA PRO A 59 -13.35 -6.61 5.29
C PRO A 59 -12.33 -5.61 5.83
N ALA A 60 -11.43 -6.08 6.71
CA ALA A 60 -10.42 -5.22 7.30
C ALA A 60 -9.55 -4.55 6.22
N ARG A 61 -9.36 -3.24 6.34
CA ARG A 61 -8.56 -2.39 5.42
C ARG A 61 -9.13 -2.26 4.01
N ALA A 62 -10.45 -2.39 3.81
CA ALA A 62 -11.06 -2.00 2.54
C ALA A 62 -10.69 -0.56 2.15
N LEU A 63 -10.38 -0.34 0.89
CA LEU A 63 -10.01 0.98 0.37
C LEU A 63 -11.23 1.90 0.29
N LEU A 64 -11.05 3.16 0.68
CA LEU A 64 -12.10 4.18 0.68
C LEU A 64 -11.95 5.18 -0.48
N ASN A 65 -10.80 5.19 -1.15
CA ASN A 65 -10.47 6.08 -2.26
C ASN A 65 -9.66 5.33 -3.34
N ALA A 66 -9.51 5.97 -4.51
CA ALA A 66 -8.85 5.40 -5.67
C ALA A 66 -7.33 5.72 -5.75
N ASP A 67 -6.81 6.61 -4.90
CA ASP A 67 -5.43 7.12 -4.98
C ASP A 67 -4.34 6.02 -4.92
N SER A 68 -4.69 4.85 -4.39
CA SER A 68 -3.77 3.74 -4.16
C SER A 68 -3.96 2.54 -5.10
N VAL A 69 -4.85 2.65 -6.10
CA VAL A 69 -5.15 1.54 -7.03
C VAL A 69 -4.69 1.77 -8.46
N ALA A 70 -4.35 3.00 -8.85
CA ALA A 70 -3.85 3.29 -10.18
C ALA A 70 -2.57 2.47 -10.48
N ASP A 71 -2.52 1.91 -11.69
CA ASP A 71 -1.44 1.05 -12.21
C ASP A 71 -1.12 -0.20 -11.36
N ALA A 72 -1.99 -0.54 -10.40
CA ALA A 72 -1.79 -1.71 -9.58
C ALA A 72 -1.94 -2.99 -10.41
N VAL A 73 -1.36 -4.07 -9.90
CA VAL A 73 -1.45 -5.41 -10.45
C VAL A 73 -2.27 -6.26 -9.50
N VAL A 74 -3.28 -6.95 -10.04
CA VAL A 74 -4.17 -7.82 -9.29
C VAL A 74 -3.44 -9.08 -8.85
N LEU A 75 -3.48 -9.39 -7.55
CA LEU A 75 -2.84 -10.57 -6.98
C LEU A 75 -3.76 -11.79 -6.92
N ARG A 76 -5.08 -11.58 -6.93
CA ARG A 76 -6.13 -12.61 -6.88
C ARG A 76 -7.36 -12.08 -7.60
N ASP A 77 -8.13 -12.96 -8.25
CA ASP A 77 -9.35 -12.55 -8.96
C ASP A 77 -10.30 -11.75 -8.06
N ILE A 78 -10.82 -10.64 -8.58
CA ILE A 78 -11.77 -9.75 -7.89
C ILE A 78 -13.04 -9.68 -8.72
N GLN A 79 -14.16 -10.06 -8.11
CA GLN A 79 -15.47 -10.05 -8.77
C GLN A 79 -16.07 -8.63 -8.82
N PRO A 80 -16.94 -8.33 -9.79
CA PRO A 80 -17.69 -7.07 -9.81
C PRO A 80 -18.47 -6.84 -8.50
N GLY A 81 -18.47 -5.61 -7.99
CA GLY A 81 -19.11 -5.22 -6.73
C GLY A 81 -18.34 -5.60 -5.47
N GLN A 82 -17.22 -6.32 -5.59
CA GLN A 82 -16.41 -6.72 -4.43
C GLN A 82 -15.61 -5.53 -3.88
N PRO A 83 -15.62 -5.30 -2.54
CA PRO A 83 -14.77 -4.28 -1.92
C PRO A 83 -13.28 -4.54 -2.15
N ILE A 84 -12.55 -3.50 -2.52
CA ILE A 84 -11.12 -3.61 -2.81
C ILE A 84 -10.30 -3.62 -1.53
N ASN A 85 -9.38 -4.58 -1.43
CA ASN A 85 -8.45 -4.68 -0.33
C ASN A 85 -7.01 -4.46 -0.83
N PRO A 86 -6.17 -3.69 -0.13
CA PRO A 86 -4.75 -3.53 -0.47
C PRO A 86 -4.01 -4.87 -0.61
N SER A 87 -4.42 -5.91 0.12
CA SER A 87 -3.80 -7.25 0.02
C SER A 87 -4.13 -8.00 -1.28
N THR A 88 -5.16 -7.57 -2.02
CA THR A 88 -5.51 -8.14 -3.33
C THR A 88 -4.85 -7.42 -4.50
N LEU A 89 -4.15 -6.32 -4.23
CA LEU A 89 -3.47 -5.50 -5.22
C LEU A 89 -1.98 -5.36 -4.86
N ARG A 90 -1.16 -5.13 -5.87
CA ARG A 90 0.25 -4.81 -5.69
C ARG A 90 0.63 -3.67 -6.61
N GLN A 91 1.29 -2.66 -6.07
CA GLN A 91 1.88 -1.60 -6.88
C GLN A 91 2.86 -2.17 -7.92
N PRO A 92 2.92 -1.62 -9.14
CA PRO A 92 3.73 -2.17 -10.21
C PRO A 92 5.22 -2.15 -9.82
N TRP A 93 5.99 -3.09 -10.38
CA TRP A 93 7.42 -3.12 -10.12
C TRP A 93 8.08 -1.96 -10.83
N ARG A 94 8.61 -0.99 -10.06
CA ARG A 94 9.40 0.10 -10.62
C ARG A 94 10.82 -0.37 -10.93
N VAL A 95 11.34 -1.27 -10.10
CA VAL A 95 12.61 -1.97 -10.30
C VAL A 95 12.35 -3.46 -10.30
N LYS A 96 12.91 -4.16 -11.29
CA LYS A 96 12.85 -5.63 -11.41
C LYS A 96 14.18 -6.27 -11.03
N ALA A 97 14.14 -7.49 -10.51
CA ALA A 97 15.34 -8.27 -10.26
C ALA A 97 16.11 -8.46 -11.57
N GLY A 98 17.42 -8.23 -11.52
CA GLY A 98 18.32 -8.27 -12.66
C GLY A 98 18.41 -6.96 -13.45
N GLN A 99 17.60 -5.95 -13.14
CA GLN A 99 17.68 -4.63 -13.77
C GLN A 99 18.96 -3.89 -13.33
N ASN A 100 19.62 -3.20 -14.26
CA ASN A 100 20.69 -2.25 -13.92
C ASN A 100 20.04 -0.99 -13.35
N VAL A 101 20.50 -0.56 -12.19
CA VAL A 101 19.95 0.59 -11.45
C VAL A 101 21.07 1.49 -10.97
N MET A 102 20.81 2.80 -10.93
CA MET A 102 21.68 3.76 -10.27
C MET A 102 21.38 3.77 -8.78
N VAL A 103 22.42 3.62 -7.96
CA VAL A 103 22.36 3.78 -6.51
C VAL A 103 22.90 5.17 -6.18
N ILE A 104 22.14 5.93 -5.40
CA ILE A 104 22.49 7.26 -4.90
C ILE A 104 22.51 7.16 -3.38
N ALA A 105 23.68 7.34 -2.78
CA ALA A 105 23.85 7.45 -1.34
C ALA A 105 24.06 8.91 -0.98
N SER A 106 23.28 9.43 -0.04
CA SER A 106 23.33 10.81 0.42
C SER A 106 23.36 10.84 1.94
N GLY A 107 24.24 11.68 2.50
CA GLY A 107 24.39 11.92 3.93
C GLY A 107 24.93 13.32 4.19
N ASP A 108 25.19 13.66 5.46
CA ASP A 108 25.62 15.02 5.83
C ASP A 108 26.98 15.38 5.19
N GLY A 109 26.91 16.18 4.11
CA GLY A 109 28.07 16.70 3.40
C GLY A 109 28.67 15.79 2.31
N PHE A 110 27.99 14.69 1.94
CA PHE A 110 28.44 13.84 0.83
C PHE A 110 27.29 13.27 0.00
N ASP A 111 27.53 13.17 -1.30
CA ASP A 111 26.71 12.41 -2.24
C ASP A 111 27.62 11.46 -3.03
N ALA A 112 27.25 10.18 -3.08
CA ALA A 112 27.92 9.18 -3.87
C ALA A 112 26.91 8.50 -4.81
N SER A 113 27.32 8.23 -6.04
CA SER A 113 26.51 7.47 -7.00
C SER A 113 27.30 6.30 -7.57
N GLY A 114 26.59 5.24 -7.94
CA GLY A 114 27.20 4.08 -8.56
C GLY A 114 26.17 3.12 -9.15
N GLU A 115 26.57 2.40 -10.18
CA GLU A 115 25.70 1.42 -10.83
C GLU A 115 25.76 0.05 -10.15
N GLY A 116 24.62 -0.64 -10.19
CA GLY A 116 24.54 -2.02 -9.72
C GLY A 116 23.32 -2.75 -10.26
N LYS A 117 23.27 -4.04 -9.97
CA LYS A 117 22.19 -4.93 -10.41
C LYS A 117 21.22 -5.22 -9.27
N ALA A 118 19.94 -4.92 -9.48
CA ALA A 118 18.90 -5.21 -8.49
C ALA A 118 18.75 -6.72 -8.25
N LEU A 119 18.60 -7.13 -6.99
CA LEU A 119 18.48 -8.53 -6.57
C LEU A 119 17.04 -8.96 -6.28
N ASN A 120 16.12 -8.02 -6.12
CA ASN A 120 14.70 -8.27 -5.94
C ASN A 120 13.86 -7.24 -6.68
N ASN A 121 12.59 -7.58 -6.92
CA ASN A 121 11.63 -6.61 -7.42
C ASN A 121 11.22 -5.64 -6.30
N ALA A 122 10.96 -4.39 -6.65
CA ALA A 122 10.50 -3.37 -5.71
C ALA A 122 9.64 -2.32 -6.43
N ALA A 123 8.55 -1.91 -5.78
CA ALA A 123 7.75 -0.75 -6.18
C ALA A 123 8.34 0.55 -5.59
N ARG A 124 7.76 1.70 -5.93
CA ARG A 124 8.14 3.00 -5.36
C ARG A 124 8.15 2.94 -3.83
N SER A 125 9.19 3.54 -3.22
CA SER A 125 9.43 3.60 -1.77
C SER A 125 9.63 2.25 -1.07
N GLN A 126 9.61 1.12 -1.80
CA GLN A 126 9.95 -0.19 -1.25
C GLN A 126 11.47 -0.39 -1.21
N SER A 127 11.92 -1.27 -0.33
CA SER A 127 13.32 -1.62 -0.20
C SER A 127 13.77 -2.58 -1.31
N VAL A 128 14.96 -2.31 -1.86
CA VAL A 128 15.61 -3.15 -2.86
C VAL A 128 17.07 -3.36 -2.49
N ARG A 129 17.53 -4.60 -2.66
CA ARG A 129 18.95 -4.96 -2.55
C ARG A 129 19.60 -4.86 -3.92
N VAL A 130 20.76 -4.24 -3.98
CA VAL A 130 21.52 -4.03 -5.21
C VAL A 130 22.91 -4.61 -5.03
N ARG A 131 23.37 -5.42 -6.00
CA ARG A 131 24.76 -5.87 -6.08
C ARG A 131 25.56 -4.88 -6.91
N MET A 132 26.52 -4.22 -6.28
CA MET A 132 27.45 -3.29 -6.92
C MET A 132 28.49 -4.03 -7.76
N GLY A 133 29.17 -3.33 -8.67
CA GLY A 133 30.22 -3.91 -9.53
C GLY A 133 31.38 -4.56 -8.77
N ASN A 134 31.67 -4.09 -7.55
CA ASN A 134 32.67 -4.65 -6.64
C ASN A 134 32.20 -5.89 -5.85
N GLY A 135 30.98 -6.37 -6.09
CA GLY A 135 30.37 -7.51 -5.40
C GLY A 135 29.66 -7.18 -4.08
N GLN A 136 29.81 -5.96 -3.54
CA GLN A 136 29.09 -5.55 -2.33
C GLN A 136 27.57 -5.49 -2.59
N ILE A 137 26.79 -5.83 -1.56
CA ILE A 137 25.33 -5.73 -1.60
C ILE A 137 24.89 -4.59 -0.71
N VAL A 138 24.21 -3.62 -1.29
CA VAL A 138 23.65 -2.47 -0.59
C VAL A 138 22.12 -2.54 -0.60
N SER A 139 21.48 -1.91 0.39
CA SER A 139 20.02 -1.83 0.50
C SER A 139 19.59 -0.38 0.52
N GLY A 140 18.60 -0.03 -0.29
CA GLY A 140 18.02 1.30 -0.34
C GLY A 140 16.55 1.28 -0.72
N LYS A 141 15.95 2.45 -0.86
CA LYS A 141 14.54 2.62 -1.28
C LYS A 141 14.46 3.07 -2.72
N VAL A 142 13.50 2.53 -3.47
CA VAL A 142 13.26 2.93 -4.86
C VAL A 142 12.62 4.32 -4.92
N ARG A 143 13.24 5.26 -5.64
CA ARG A 143 12.68 6.55 -6.02
C ARG A 143 11.75 6.42 -7.23
N GLU A 144 10.99 7.48 -7.51
CA GLU A 144 10.03 7.53 -8.61
C GLU A 144 10.70 7.40 -9.99
N ASP A 145 11.90 7.92 -10.15
CA ASP A 145 12.75 7.78 -11.35
C ASP A 145 13.32 6.36 -11.55
N GLY A 146 13.18 5.47 -10.56
CA GLY A 146 13.75 4.11 -10.57
C GLY A 146 15.15 4.01 -9.96
N ASN A 147 15.71 5.12 -9.47
CA ASN A 147 16.98 5.15 -8.76
C ASN A 147 16.82 4.66 -7.32
N ILE A 148 17.91 4.15 -6.75
CA ILE A 148 17.90 3.58 -5.40
C ILE A 148 18.54 4.58 -4.44
N LEU A 149 17.75 5.11 -3.50
CA LEU A 149 18.24 6.02 -2.49
C LEU A 149 18.68 5.27 -1.24
N ILE A 150 19.89 5.55 -0.78
CA ILE A 150 20.40 5.18 0.54
C ILE A 150 20.54 6.47 1.34
N THR A 151 19.86 6.54 2.48
CA THR A 151 20.03 7.62 3.46
C THR A 151 20.85 7.06 4.61
N LEU A 152 22.00 7.68 4.87
CA LEU A 152 22.95 7.31 5.92
C LEU A 152 22.81 8.22 7.14
#